data_AF-A0A804I115-F1
#
_entry.id   AF-A0A804I115-F1
#
_cell.length_a   1.000
_cell.length_b   1.000
_cell.length_c   1.000
_cell.angle_alpha   90.00
_cell.angle_beta   90.00
_cell.angle_gamma   90.00
#
_symmetry.space_group_name_H-M   'P 1'
#
loop_
_entity.id
_entity.type
_entity.pdbx_description
1 polymer ?
#
loop_
_entity_poly.entity_id
_entity_poly.type
_entity_poly.pdbx_seq_one_letter_code
_entity_poly.pdbx_strand_id
1 'polypeptide(L)'
;MALVNTSDGGDETWRWAGCKFTPTDAELIGNCLLNKVRNLPLRIPPGFSIPEMEVYKKAPWELMVRSSYLPTGVSYCFVHVPRSKASDNRLNRKTLGGSWVANGKPRDIPLRYRGSAITGIRRSLKFFKDSDDPRKKNKKDSSLGLKWIMHEYRLDPSLYETIPSYATEEIILCRITNMLA
;
A
#
# COMPACT_ATOMS: atom_id res chain seq x y z
N MET A 1 -7.92 54.59 -22.16
CA MET A 1 -7.44 54.60 -20.76
C MET A 1 -8.00 53.34 -20.10
N ALA A 2 -7.23 52.25 -20.09
CA ALA A 2 -6.28 51.82 -19.04
C ALA A 2 -7.03 51.24 -17.82
N LEU A 3 -7.12 49.90 -17.74
CA LEU A 3 -6.46 48.98 -16.77
C LEU A 3 -7.02 49.16 -15.34
N VAL A 4 -7.40 48.10 -14.58
CA VAL A 4 -6.52 47.06 -14.05
C VAL A 4 -7.33 45.82 -13.62
N ASN A 5 -6.88 44.63 -14.05
CA ASN A 5 -7.14 43.34 -13.42
C ASN A 5 -6.49 43.28 -12.03
N THR A 6 -7.20 42.81 -11.01
CA THR A 6 -6.60 42.29 -9.76
C THR A 6 -7.46 41.10 -9.30
N SER A 7 -7.00 39.88 -9.61
CA SER A 7 -6.18 39.00 -8.76
C SER A 7 -7.07 38.17 -7.83
N ASP A 8 -7.26 36.87 -8.12
CA ASP A 8 -6.30 35.78 -7.86
C ASP A 8 -6.03 35.58 -6.37
N GLY A 9 -6.09 34.32 -5.92
CA GLY A 9 -5.95 33.94 -4.52
C GLY A 9 -6.95 32.90 -4.03
N GLY A 10 -7.42 32.00 -4.92
CA GLY A 10 -8.14 30.79 -4.55
C GLY A 10 -7.21 29.77 -3.88
N ASP A 11 -6.77 30.11 -2.67
CA ASP A 11 -6.29 29.23 -1.61
C ASP A 11 -5.46 27.99 -2.04
N GLU A 12 -4.32 28.25 -2.69
CA GLU A 12 -3.22 27.29 -2.84
C GLU A 12 -2.47 27.02 -1.51
N THR A 13 -3.03 27.38 -0.35
CA THR A 13 -2.34 27.33 0.95
C THR A 13 -2.09 25.92 1.47
N TRP A 14 -2.71 24.87 0.91
CA TRP A 14 -2.36 23.49 1.28
C TRP A 14 -0.98 23.05 0.75
N ARG A 15 -0.40 23.80 -0.20
CA ARG A 15 1.00 23.59 -0.65
C ARG A 15 2.03 24.04 0.41
N TRP A 16 1.62 24.76 1.46
CA TRP A 16 2.45 25.13 2.59
C TRP A 16 2.11 24.34 3.86
N ALA A 17 2.48 23.07 3.88
CA ALA A 17 3.09 22.49 5.07
C ALA A 17 3.86 21.26 4.63
N GLY A 18 5.10 21.13 5.07
CA GLY A 18 5.92 19.92 4.88
C GLY A 18 5.36 18.64 5.55
N CYS A 19 4.04 18.54 5.75
CA CYS A 19 3.32 17.37 6.22
C CYS A 19 3.37 16.28 5.15
N LYS A 20 4.46 15.52 5.16
CA LYS A 20 4.55 14.27 4.41
C LYS A 20 3.66 13.24 5.11
N PHE A 21 2.78 12.59 4.37
CA PHE A 21 2.07 11.42 4.88
C PHE A 21 3.07 10.26 5.06
N THR A 22 3.65 10.16 6.25
CA THR A 22 4.62 9.12 6.64
C THR A 22 4.08 8.30 7.82
N PRO A 23 2.97 7.57 7.64
CA PRO A 23 2.37 6.80 8.70
C PRO A 23 3.29 5.65 9.15
N THR A 24 3.28 5.40 10.45
CA THR A 24 3.85 4.20 11.07
C THR A 24 3.07 2.95 10.65
N ASP A 25 3.66 1.77 10.83
CA ASP A 25 2.97 0.51 10.57
C ASP A 25 1.68 0.37 11.39
N ALA A 26 1.68 0.85 12.63
CA ALA A 26 0.52 0.83 13.51
C ALA A 26 -0.59 1.77 13.02
N GLU A 27 -0.25 2.96 12.50
CA GLU A 27 -1.22 3.88 11.91
C GLU A 27 -1.80 3.36 10.60
N LEU A 28 -0.99 2.71 9.75
CA LEU A 28 -1.50 2.06 8.54
C LEU A 28 -2.52 0.96 8.87
N ILE A 29 -2.26 0.18 9.92
CA ILE A 29 -3.17 -0.89 10.34
C ILE A 29 -4.42 -0.29 11.03
N GLY A 30 -4.24 0.55 12.05
CA GLY A 30 -5.34 1.03 12.89
C GLY A 30 -6.14 2.17 12.27
N ASN A 31 -5.47 3.18 11.73
CA ASN A 31 -6.12 4.41 11.25
C ASN A 31 -6.57 4.34 9.79
N CYS A 32 -5.99 3.41 9.00
CA CYS A 32 -6.34 3.24 7.60
C CYS A 32 -7.09 1.92 7.38
N LEU A 33 -6.43 0.77 7.59
CA LEU A 33 -7.00 -0.53 7.23
C LEU A 33 -8.19 -0.93 8.11
N LEU A 34 -8.07 -0.84 9.43
CA LEU A 34 -9.16 -1.16 10.35
C LEU A 34 -10.35 -0.22 10.15
N ASN A 35 -10.10 1.07 9.95
CA ASN A 35 -11.16 2.03 9.65
C ASN A 35 -11.85 1.70 8.31
N LYS A 36 -11.10 1.38 7.26
CA LYS A 36 -11.65 0.94 5.97
C LYS A 36 -12.57 -0.28 6.14
N VAL A 37 -12.11 -1.29 6.85
CA VAL A 37 -12.86 -2.53 7.12
C VAL A 37 -14.13 -2.25 7.93
N ARG A 38 -14.09 -1.29 8.86
CA ARG A 38 -15.24 -0.92 9.70
C ARG A 38 -16.12 0.17 9.11
N ASN A 39 -15.87 0.61 7.87
CA ASN A 39 -16.53 1.76 7.24
C ASN A 39 -16.49 3.04 8.10
N LEU A 40 -15.35 3.27 8.77
CA LEU A 40 -15.06 4.48 9.53
C LEU A 40 -14.20 5.44 8.72
N PRO A 41 -14.25 6.76 8.99
CA PRO A 41 -13.36 7.73 8.34
C PRO A 41 -11.89 7.37 8.51
N LEU A 42 -11.11 7.42 7.42
CA LEU A 42 -9.66 7.23 7.48
C LEU A 42 -9.02 8.43 8.20
N ARG A 43 -8.02 8.20 9.05
CA ARG A 43 -7.24 9.29 9.65
C ARG A 43 -6.00 9.55 8.80
N ILE A 44 -6.19 10.21 7.67
CA ILE A 44 -5.14 10.65 6.74
C ILE A 44 -5.23 12.17 6.55
N PRO A 45 -4.14 12.87 6.16
CA PRO A 45 -4.19 14.31 5.97
C PRO A 45 -5.17 14.71 4.86
N PRO A 46 -5.76 15.92 4.93
CA PRO A 46 -6.62 16.44 3.88
C PRO A 46 -5.93 16.42 2.51
N GLY A 47 -6.67 16.07 1.46
CA GLY A 47 -6.13 15.93 0.09
C GLY A 47 -5.42 14.60 -0.18
N PHE A 48 -5.17 13.76 0.83
CA PHE A 48 -4.68 12.40 0.63
C PHE A 48 -5.84 11.42 0.47
N SER A 49 -5.64 10.41 -0.37
CA SER A 49 -6.57 9.29 -0.53
C SER A 49 -5.79 7.99 -0.71
N ILE A 50 -6.39 6.88 -0.30
CA ILE A 50 -5.85 5.53 -0.50
C ILE A 50 -6.83 4.80 -1.44
N PRO A 51 -6.50 4.67 -2.74
CA PRO A 51 -7.40 4.03 -3.70
C PRO A 51 -7.44 2.51 -3.54
N GLU A 52 -8.49 1.90 -4.06
CA GLU A 52 -8.55 0.45 -4.28
C GLU A 52 -7.86 0.08 -5.59
N MET A 53 -7.03 -0.97 -5.59
CA MET A 53 -6.21 -1.36 -6.74
C MET A 53 -6.02 -2.86 -6.86
N GLU A 54 -5.99 -3.36 -8.10
CA GLU A 54 -5.59 -4.73 -8.43
C GLU A 54 -4.06 -4.86 -8.53
N VAL A 55 -3.38 -4.82 -7.39
CA VAL A 55 -1.90 -4.74 -7.33
C VAL A 55 -1.19 -5.94 -7.96
N TYR A 56 -1.71 -7.16 -7.78
CA TYR A 56 -1.05 -8.37 -8.26
C TYR A 56 -1.18 -8.61 -9.77
N LYS A 57 -1.98 -7.82 -10.49
CA LYS A 57 -2.12 -7.92 -11.95
C LYS A 57 -1.17 -6.97 -12.71
N LYS A 58 -0.53 -6.05 -12.01
CA LYS A 58 0.22 -4.91 -12.59
C LYS A 58 1.66 -4.90 -12.10
N ALA A 59 2.57 -4.49 -12.97
CA ALA A 59 3.95 -4.29 -12.56
C ALA A 59 4.10 -3.02 -11.69
N PRO A 60 5.13 -2.93 -10.83
CA PRO A 60 5.29 -1.82 -9.88
C PRO A 60 5.29 -0.42 -10.52
N TRP A 61 5.90 -0.26 -11.70
CA TRP A 61 5.96 1.02 -12.41
C TRP A 61 4.58 1.50 -12.89
N GLU A 62 3.67 0.58 -13.22
CA GLU A 62 2.29 0.91 -13.60
C GLU A 62 1.42 1.32 -12.40
N LEU A 63 1.87 0.99 -11.18
CA LEU A 63 1.19 1.35 -9.94
C LEU A 63 1.55 2.77 -9.52
N MET A 64 2.81 3.19 -9.68
CA MET A 64 3.25 4.54 -9.33
C MET A 64 2.62 5.64 -10.20
N VAL A 65 2.46 5.40 -11.50
CA VAL A 65 1.84 6.37 -12.42
C VAL A 65 0.41 6.71 -11.97
N ARG A 66 -0.29 5.77 -11.33
CA ARG A 66 -1.66 5.97 -10.83
C ARG A 66 -1.72 6.69 -9.48
N SER A 67 -0.58 7.01 -8.87
CA SER A 67 -0.45 7.45 -7.48
C SER A 67 0.08 8.88 -7.35
N SER A 68 -0.08 9.73 -8.36
CA SER A 68 0.49 11.09 -8.46
C SER A 68 0.21 12.04 -7.28
N TYR A 69 -0.65 11.68 -6.33
CA TYR A 69 -1.05 12.46 -5.16
C TYR A 69 -0.30 12.09 -3.86
N LEU A 70 0.61 11.11 -3.90
CA LEU A 70 1.33 10.59 -2.72
C LEU A 70 2.80 11.03 -2.70
N PRO A 71 3.51 10.93 -1.55
CA PRO A 71 4.91 11.33 -1.46
C PRO A 71 5.75 10.68 -2.57
N THR A 72 6.69 11.42 -3.16
CA THR A 72 7.52 10.94 -4.28
C THR A 72 8.11 9.56 -3.97
N GLY A 73 7.85 8.59 -4.84
CA GLY A 73 8.39 7.23 -4.69
C GLY A 73 7.62 6.30 -3.75
N VAL A 74 6.52 6.73 -3.12
CA VAL A 74 5.68 5.91 -2.24
C VAL A 74 4.20 5.94 -2.65
N SER A 75 3.60 4.76 -2.76
CA SER A 75 2.17 4.58 -3.02
C SER A 75 1.49 3.76 -1.93
N TYR A 76 0.24 4.09 -1.62
CA TYR A 76 -0.62 3.34 -0.70
C TYR A 76 -1.88 2.91 -1.45
N CYS A 77 -2.35 1.69 -1.24
CA CYS A 77 -3.62 1.23 -1.84
C CYS A 77 -4.27 0.14 -0.98
N PHE A 78 -5.59 0.03 -1.11
CA PHE A 78 -6.37 -1.10 -0.63
C PHE A 78 -6.46 -2.17 -1.72
N VAL A 79 -6.35 -3.43 -1.34
CA VAL A 79 -6.43 -4.56 -2.26
C VAL A 79 -7.39 -5.59 -1.68
N HIS A 80 -8.38 -5.96 -2.48
CA HIS A 80 -9.26 -7.08 -2.16
C HIS A 80 -8.55 -8.38 -2.52
N VAL A 81 -8.49 -9.30 -1.57
CA VAL A 81 -7.90 -10.62 -1.78
C VAL A 81 -8.84 -11.71 -1.28
N PRO A 82 -8.91 -12.87 -1.97
CA PRO A 82 -9.74 -13.97 -1.50
C PRO A 82 -9.32 -14.44 -0.12
N ARG A 83 -10.29 -14.69 0.76
CA ARG A 83 -10.06 -15.27 2.07
C ARG A 83 -9.89 -16.78 1.91
N SER A 84 -8.66 -17.27 1.88
CA SER A 84 -8.40 -18.71 1.91
C SER A 84 -8.70 -19.26 3.31
N LYS A 85 -9.53 -20.30 3.42
CA LYS A 85 -9.71 -21.08 4.65
C LYS A 85 -8.50 -21.98 4.96
N ALA A 86 -7.60 -22.18 4.01
CA ALA A 86 -6.38 -22.96 4.16
C ALA A 86 -5.19 -22.05 4.48
N SER A 87 -4.23 -22.55 5.29
CA SER A 87 -3.01 -21.85 5.69
C SER A 87 -2.15 -21.33 4.53
N ASP A 88 -2.37 -21.85 3.33
CA ASP A 88 -1.68 -21.46 2.10
C ASP A 88 -2.38 -20.27 1.43
N ASN A 89 -2.40 -19.10 2.08
CA ASN A 89 -2.78 -17.84 1.44
C ASN A 89 -1.65 -17.35 0.48
N ARG A 90 -1.25 -18.22 -0.45
CA ARG A 90 -0.32 -17.89 -1.54
C ARG A 90 -1.11 -17.16 -2.61
N LEU A 91 -1.21 -15.84 -2.44
CA LEU A 91 -1.62 -14.97 -3.52
C LEU A 91 -0.68 -15.19 -4.71
N ASN A 92 -1.25 -15.42 -5.90
CA ASN A 92 -0.46 -15.48 -7.12
C ASN A 92 0.12 -14.09 -7.37
N ARG A 93 1.42 -13.97 -7.09
CA ARG A 93 2.18 -12.72 -7.09
C ARG A 93 2.91 -12.48 -8.41
N LYS A 94 2.53 -13.20 -9.46
CA LYS A 94 3.10 -13.06 -10.80
C LYS A 94 2.31 -12.01 -11.59
N THR A 95 3.06 -11.07 -12.17
CA THR A 95 2.57 -9.97 -13.01
C THR A 95 3.07 -10.19 -14.45
N LEU A 96 2.58 -9.41 -15.41
CA LEU A 96 3.00 -9.49 -16.83
C LEU A 96 4.52 -9.20 -17.04
N GLY A 97 5.21 -8.59 -16.07
CA GLY A 97 6.62 -8.21 -16.19
C GLY A 97 7.56 -8.79 -15.13
N GLY A 98 7.07 -9.67 -14.24
CA GLY A 98 7.87 -10.16 -13.11
C GLY A 98 7.04 -10.71 -11.96
N SER A 99 7.70 -11.00 -10.84
CA SER A 99 7.07 -11.62 -9.67
C SER A 99 7.40 -10.87 -8.38
N TRP A 100 6.39 -10.70 -7.52
CA TRP A 100 6.59 -10.31 -6.12
C TRP A 100 6.99 -11.53 -5.29
N VAL A 101 8.16 -11.48 -4.67
CA VAL A 101 8.70 -12.56 -3.84
C VAL A 101 8.80 -12.08 -2.40
N ALA A 102 8.44 -12.94 -1.44
CA ALA A 102 8.54 -12.61 -0.02
C ALA A 102 9.99 -12.26 0.36
N ASN A 103 10.13 -11.21 1.15
CA ASN A 103 11.42 -10.68 1.60
C ASN A 103 11.49 -10.75 3.13
N GLY A 104 12.04 -11.84 3.65
CA GLY A 104 12.15 -12.09 5.09
C GLY A 104 10.86 -12.55 5.77
N LYS A 105 10.92 -12.69 7.10
CA LYS A 105 9.81 -13.14 7.93
C LYS A 105 8.77 -12.01 8.11
N PRO A 106 7.46 -12.33 8.09
CA PRO A 106 6.43 -11.37 8.53
C PRO A 106 6.72 -10.84 9.94
N ARG A 107 6.34 -9.59 10.20
CA ARG A 107 6.45 -8.96 11.51
C ARG A 107 5.07 -8.69 12.08
N ASP A 108 4.89 -9.04 13.34
CA ASP A 108 3.72 -8.67 14.12
C ASP A 108 3.82 -7.20 14.53
N ILE A 109 2.74 -6.47 14.35
CA ILE A 109 2.63 -5.05 14.70
C ILE A 109 1.59 -4.97 15.81
N PRO A 110 2.00 -4.75 17.07
CA PRO A 110 1.06 -4.59 18.18
C PRO A 110 0.36 -3.23 18.08
N LEU A 111 -0.95 -3.23 18.35
CA LEU A 111 -1.77 -2.03 18.40
C LEU A 111 -2.86 -2.13 19.48
N ARG A 112 -3.52 -1.01 19.75
CA ARG A 112 -4.66 -0.93 20.66
C ARG A 112 -5.87 -0.41 19.92
N TYR A 113 -7.01 -1.06 20.11
CA TYR A 113 -8.29 -0.60 19.59
C TYR A 113 -9.36 -0.72 20.66
N ARG A 114 -10.03 0.40 20.96
CA ARG A 114 -11.06 0.50 22.02
C ARG A 114 -10.63 -0.11 23.37
N GLY A 115 -9.36 0.07 23.74
CA GLY A 115 -8.79 -0.47 24.98
C GLY A 115 -8.29 -1.92 24.89
N SER A 116 -8.71 -2.68 23.88
CA SER A 116 -8.25 -4.05 23.64
C SER A 116 -6.92 -4.07 22.88
N ALA A 117 -6.03 -4.98 23.29
CA ALA A 117 -4.82 -5.27 22.53
C ALA A 117 -5.18 -6.09 21.29
N ILE A 118 -4.70 -5.66 20.14
CA ILE A 118 -4.85 -6.36 18.86
C ILE A 118 -3.53 -6.34 18.10
N THR A 119 -3.37 -7.27 17.17
CA THR A 119 -2.13 -7.42 16.40
C THR A 119 -2.45 -7.44 14.92
N GLY A 120 -1.72 -6.65 14.14
CA GLY A 120 -1.70 -6.78 12.68
C GLY A 120 -0.39 -7.40 12.22
N ILE A 121 -0.32 -7.77 10.95
CA ILE A 121 0.86 -8.41 10.36
C ILE A 121 1.35 -7.54 9.21
N ARG A 122 2.67 -7.31 9.16
CA ARG A 122 3.36 -6.70 8.03
C ARG A 122 4.24 -7.73 7.33
N ARG A 123 4.01 -7.98 6.04
CA ARG A 123 4.85 -8.83 5.19
C ARG A 123 5.56 -7.97 4.15
N SER A 124 6.88 -8.13 4.03
CA SER A 124 7.68 -7.44 3.01
C SER A 124 7.83 -8.31 1.76
N LEU A 125 7.78 -7.68 0.60
CA LEU A 125 7.98 -8.32 -0.70
C LEU A 125 8.92 -7.48 -1.54
N LYS A 126 9.71 -8.15 -2.36
CA LYS A 126 10.57 -7.54 -3.37
C LYS A 126 10.11 -7.97 -4.75
N PHE A 127 10.04 -7.02 -5.68
CA PHE A 127 9.75 -7.35 -7.07
C PHE A 127 11.03 -7.78 -7.79
N PHE A 128 10.93 -8.87 -8.55
CA PHE A 128 11.95 -9.30 -9.50
C PHE A 128 11.33 -9.27 -10.89
N LYS A 129 11.97 -8.56 -11.82
CA LYS A 129 11.58 -8.58 -13.24
C LYS A 129 11.81 -9.99 -13.80
N ASP A 130 11.05 -10.43 -14.79
CA ASP A 130 11.16 -11.81 -15.31
C ASP A 130 12.53 -12.16 -15.91
N SER A 131 13.29 -11.15 -16.37
CA SER A 131 14.70 -11.26 -16.78
C SER A 131 15.65 -11.49 -15.60
N ASP A 132 15.23 -11.05 -14.41
CA ASP A 132 16.03 -10.97 -13.19
C ASP A 132 15.52 -11.94 -12.11
N ASP A 133 14.62 -12.89 -12.46
CA ASP A 133 14.10 -13.88 -11.51
C ASP A 133 15.28 -14.73 -11.02
N PRO A 134 15.62 -14.69 -9.72
CA PRO A 134 16.78 -15.42 -9.18
C PRO A 134 16.65 -16.94 -9.29
N ARG A 135 15.45 -17.46 -9.62
CA ARG A 135 15.23 -18.89 -9.93
C ARG A 135 15.67 -19.26 -11.34
N LYS A 136 15.88 -18.29 -12.23
CA LYS A 136 16.43 -18.49 -13.57
C LYS A 136 17.93 -18.21 -13.51
N LYS A 137 18.74 -19.28 -13.39
CA LYS A 137 20.19 -19.26 -13.07
C LYS A 137 21.12 -18.41 -13.96
N ASN A 138 20.64 -17.78 -15.02
CA ASN A 138 21.45 -16.96 -15.91
C ASN A 138 20.78 -15.60 -16.17
N LYS A 139 21.27 -14.53 -15.53
CA LYS A 139 21.81 -13.35 -16.23
C LYS A 139 22.29 -12.28 -15.26
N LYS A 140 23.58 -11.99 -15.39
CA LYS A 140 24.18 -10.69 -15.09
C LYS A 140 23.45 -9.63 -15.93
N ASP A 141 23.17 -8.51 -15.29
CA ASP A 141 22.75 -7.23 -15.85
C ASP A 141 21.23 -6.98 -16.00
N SER A 142 20.81 -5.73 -15.75
CA SER A 142 19.47 -5.14 -15.96
C SER A 142 18.49 -4.88 -14.80
N SER A 143 18.96 -4.39 -13.64
CA SER A 143 18.24 -3.25 -13.03
C SER A 143 19.20 -2.08 -12.93
N LEU A 144 19.05 -1.09 -13.82
CA LEU A 144 19.54 0.27 -13.59
C LEU A 144 18.86 0.79 -12.32
N GLY A 145 19.41 0.39 -11.18
CA GLY A 145 19.18 0.94 -9.86
C GLY A 145 17.90 0.57 -9.10
N LEU A 146 16.72 0.52 -9.72
CA LEU A 146 15.44 0.69 -8.99
C LEU A 146 15.02 -0.58 -8.21
N LYS A 147 14.98 -0.48 -6.87
CA LYS A 147 14.53 -1.58 -5.99
C LYS A 147 13.09 -1.35 -5.54
N TRP A 148 12.18 -2.15 -6.05
CA TRP A 148 10.76 -2.12 -5.68
C TRP A 148 10.48 -3.00 -4.46
N ILE A 149 9.92 -2.38 -3.42
CA ILE A 149 9.50 -3.04 -2.19
C ILE A 149 8.01 -2.81 -1.97
N MET A 150 7.29 -3.86 -1.59
CA MET A 150 5.92 -3.77 -1.13
C MET A 150 5.84 -4.24 0.32
N HIS A 151 5.06 -3.53 1.12
CA HIS A 151 4.65 -3.98 2.44
C HIS A 151 3.14 -4.26 2.39
N GLU A 152 2.77 -5.54 2.56
CA GLU A 152 1.40 -5.98 2.78
C GLU A 152 1.09 -5.87 4.26
N TYR A 153 0.02 -5.14 4.61
CA TYR A 153 -0.52 -5.02 5.96
C TYR A 153 -1.85 -5.75 6.03
N ARG A 154 -1.99 -6.60 7.05
CA ARG A 154 -3.17 -7.43 7.31
C ARG A 154 -3.63 -7.27 8.75
N LEU A 155 -4.94 -7.29 8.95
CA LEU A 155 -5.55 -7.43 10.27
C LEU A 155 -5.58 -8.89 10.69
N ASP A 156 -5.71 -9.12 11.99
CA ASP A 156 -6.05 -10.43 12.52
C ASP A 156 -7.39 -10.93 11.92
N PRO A 157 -7.48 -12.20 11.47
CA PRO A 157 -8.70 -12.76 10.90
C PRO A 157 -9.95 -12.59 11.77
N SER A 158 -9.81 -12.61 13.10
CA SER A 158 -10.92 -12.42 14.05
C SER A 158 -11.59 -11.05 13.92
N LEU A 159 -10.85 -10.04 13.46
CA LEU A 159 -11.39 -8.68 13.28
C LEU A 159 -12.35 -8.58 12.09
N TYR A 160 -12.29 -9.53 11.15
CA TYR A 160 -13.20 -9.66 10.02
C TYR A 160 -14.42 -10.55 10.31
N GLU A 161 -14.31 -11.50 11.24
CA GLU A 161 -15.36 -12.52 11.49
C GLU A 161 -16.70 -11.90 11.89
N THR A 162 -16.66 -10.74 12.53
CA THR A 162 -17.87 -9.98 12.91
C THR A 162 -18.53 -9.21 11.76
N ILE A 163 -17.98 -9.26 10.54
CA ILE A 163 -18.38 -8.42 9.41
C ILE A 163 -18.74 -9.31 8.20
N PRO A 164 -20.04 -9.53 7.91
CA PRO A 164 -20.48 -10.45 6.87
C PRO A 164 -19.92 -10.17 5.46
N SER A 165 -19.64 -8.91 5.13
CA SER A 165 -19.06 -8.52 3.83
C SER A 165 -17.66 -9.09 3.58
N TYR A 166 -16.94 -9.53 4.63
CA TYR A 166 -15.60 -10.10 4.54
C TYR A 166 -15.58 -11.62 4.80
N ALA A 167 -16.70 -12.29 4.51
CA ALA A 167 -16.82 -13.74 4.64
C ALA A 167 -15.97 -14.50 3.61
N THR A 168 -15.85 -13.98 2.39
CA THR A 168 -15.18 -14.63 1.25
C THR A 168 -13.95 -13.86 0.76
N GLU A 169 -13.80 -12.60 1.15
CA GLU A 169 -12.69 -11.73 0.80
C GLU A 169 -12.19 -10.97 2.04
N GLU A 170 -10.93 -10.60 2.05
CA GLU A 170 -10.35 -9.66 3.02
C GLU A 170 -9.78 -8.46 2.25
N ILE A 171 -9.77 -7.28 2.90
CA ILE A 171 -9.05 -6.12 2.38
C ILE A 171 -7.67 -6.10 3.03
N ILE A 172 -6.63 -5.90 2.24
CA ILE A 172 -5.28 -5.61 2.73
C ILE A 172 -4.88 -4.19 2.33
N LEU A 173 -3.94 -3.60 3.07
CA LEU A 173 -3.30 -2.35 2.69
C LEU A 173 -1.90 -2.65 2.15
N CYS A 174 -1.56 -2.09 1.00
CA CYS A 174 -0.24 -2.21 0.39
C CYS A 174 0.46 -0.85 0.38
N ARG A 175 1.68 -0.79 0.93
CA ARG A 175 2.62 0.32 0.71
C ARG A 175 3.68 -0.13 -0.29
N ILE A 176 3.75 0.52 -1.44
CA ILE A 176 4.72 0.24 -2.50
C ILE A 176 5.74 1.37 -2.52
N THR A 177 7.02 1.02 -2.54
CA THR A 177 8.12 1.97 -2.50
C THR A 177 9.13 1.65 -3.60
N ASN A 178 9.58 2.70 -4.27
CA ASN A 178 10.70 2.64 -5.20
C ASN A 178 11.96 3.19 -4.52
N MET A 179 12.91 2.33 -4.14
CA MET A 179 14.07 2.75 -3.32
C MET A 179 15.22 3.39 -4.11
N LEU A 180 14.91 4.23 -5.10
CA LEU A 180 15.88 5.11 -5.79
C LEU A 180 15.30 6.48 -6.18
N ALA A 181 14.15 6.84 -5.63
CA ALA A 181 13.57 8.18 -5.77
C ALA A 181 13.78 8.97 -4.47
#